data_AF-A0A2G4SRF5-F1
#
_entry.id   AF-A0A2G4SRF5-F1
#
_cell.length_a   1.000
_cell.length_b   1.000
_cell.length_c   1.000
_cell.angle_alpha   90.00
_cell.angle_beta   90.00
_cell.angle_gamma   90.00
#
_symmetry.space_group_name_H-M   'P 1'
#
loop_
_entity.id
_entity.type
_entity.pdbx_description
1 polymer ?
#
loop_
_entity_poly.entity_id
_entity_poly.type
_entity_poly.pdbx_seq_one_letter_code
_entity_poly.pdbx_strand_id
1 'polypeptide(L)'
;MHPVYNNSDPTAPYITLDDTDRNSALFLSNALDEPFPNSTILITSGQPTGLSWSLCAAKLHSVPQLSINRTITTRGPTNATRYQFLISNLTDNASYQAYLLQENNGVAGISMPIPIKTKASAVCQLIYDLPFCNQVAYSVPSNSAVSRWDLAAQYDTQAQALFDPFDVSLSQFNCESTQYSLVRNCTDCYRDYKTWLCSVTIPRCTDLTSSAGLIQGSDKIKAAPAVRDVPINGSRNPWIDSTLQPSAWTELLPCIDLCYHVVQSCPPYLQFFCPVGDLASVQYGYWQTGNATVNGTTYQFNLNNPTCNRMGLDIKLLTLSSQGHKLRTFSCSFCIVFFMIFILL
;
A
#
# COMPACT_ATOMS: atom_id res chain seq x y z
N MET A 1 -12.48 7.66 33.20
CA MET A 1 -12.23 8.21 31.86
C MET A 1 -11.39 7.18 31.12
N HIS A 2 -11.84 6.67 29.97
CA HIS A 2 -11.06 5.65 29.24
C HIS A 2 -9.89 6.31 28.52
N PRO A 3 -8.69 5.71 28.57
CA PRO A 3 -7.53 6.26 27.86
C PRO A 3 -7.77 6.20 26.35
N VAL A 4 -7.47 7.30 25.67
CA VAL A 4 -7.36 7.32 24.20
C VAL A 4 -5.89 7.34 23.87
N TYR A 5 -5.45 6.32 23.14
CA TYR A 5 -4.08 6.18 22.67
C TYR A 5 -3.84 7.19 21.54
N ASN A 6 -2.94 8.15 21.81
CA ASN A 6 -2.57 9.18 20.84
C ASN A 6 -1.29 8.76 20.11
N ASN A 7 -1.25 8.97 18.78
CA ASN A 7 -0.09 8.67 17.94
C ASN A 7 1.13 9.56 18.21
N SER A 8 1.02 10.57 19.08
CA SER A 8 2.18 11.34 19.56
C SER A 8 3.12 10.50 20.43
N ASP A 9 2.62 9.44 21.04
CA ASP A 9 3.42 8.46 21.76
C ASP A 9 3.70 7.26 20.83
N PRO A 10 4.95 7.02 20.43
CA PRO A 10 5.29 5.91 19.54
C PRO A 10 5.07 4.53 20.17
N THR A 11 4.90 4.47 21.49
CA THR A 11 4.60 3.24 22.24
C THR A 11 3.10 2.99 22.38
N ALA A 12 2.27 3.95 21.99
CA ALA A 12 0.83 3.82 22.08
C ALA A 12 0.29 2.78 21.08
N PRO A 13 -0.63 1.89 21.50
CA PRO A 13 -1.26 0.93 20.61
C PRO A 13 -1.98 1.60 19.45
N TYR A 14 -1.71 1.14 18.22
CA TYR A 14 -2.35 1.64 17.02
C TYR A 14 -2.63 0.50 16.03
N ILE A 15 -3.56 0.76 15.13
CA ILE A 15 -3.84 -0.07 13.95
C ILE A 15 -3.66 0.74 12.69
N THR A 16 -3.46 0.04 11.58
CA THR A 16 -3.48 0.59 10.24
C THR A 16 -4.43 -0.23 9.38
N LEU A 17 -5.20 0.44 8.53
CA LEU A 17 -6.02 -0.23 7.53
C LEU A 17 -5.09 -0.68 6.39
N ASP A 18 -5.09 -1.99 6.08
CA ASP A 18 -4.40 -2.48 4.89
C ASP A 18 -5.27 -2.26 3.65
N ASP A 19 -6.48 -2.84 3.64
CA ASP A 19 -7.49 -2.62 2.61
C ASP A 19 -8.88 -3.13 3.04
N THR A 20 -9.91 -2.78 2.26
CA THR A 20 -11.28 -3.29 2.38
C THR A 20 -11.71 -3.99 1.09
N ASP A 21 -12.57 -5.00 1.13
CA ASP A 21 -13.33 -5.42 -0.04
C ASP A 21 -14.82 -5.04 0.13
N ARG A 22 -15.72 -5.72 -0.58
CA ARG A 22 -17.15 -5.47 -0.50
C ARG A 22 -17.76 -5.74 0.89
N ASN A 23 -17.23 -6.69 1.65
CA ASN A 23 -17.84 -7.13 2.91
C ASN A 23 -16.83 -7.39 4.05
N SER A 24 -15.55 -7.10 3.81
CA SER A 24 -14.46 -7.38 4.72
C SER A 24 -13.46 -6.22 4.79
N ALA A 25 -12.75 -6.13 5.90
CA ALA A 25 -11.69 -5.17 6.12
C ALA A 25 -10.52 -5.85 6.84
N LEU A 26 -9.28 -5.53 6.43
CA LEU A 26 -8.06 -6.07 7.01
C LEU A 26 -7.28 -4.97 7.71
N PHE A 27 -6.86 -5.24 8.93
CA PHE A 27 -6.04 -4.34 9.72
C PHE A 27 -4.78 -5.02 10.22
N LEU A 28 -3.76 -4.20 10.42
CA LEU A 28 -2.49 -4.59 11.03
C LEU A 28 -2.23 -3.73 12.26
N SER A 29 -1.80 -4.35 13.37
CA SER A 29 -1.44 -3.63 14.59
C SER A 29 -0.01 -3.06 14.54
N ASN A 30 0.33 -2.26 15.56
CA ASN A 30 1.71 -2.02 15.95
C ASN A 30 2.46 -3.33 16.25
N ALA A 31 3.79 -3.25 16.24
CA ALA A 31 4.65 -4.35 16.67
C ALA A 31 4.31 -4.74 18.11
N LEU A 32 4.27 -6.05 18.38
CA LEU A 32 3.96 -6.62 19.68
C LEU A 32 5.25 -6.93 20.43
N ASP A 33 5.27 -6.59 21.72
CA ASP A 33 6.27 -7.02 22.67
C ASP A 33 5.67 -8.08 23.60
N GLU A 34 6.46 -9.08 23.97
CA GLU A 34 6.00 -10.14 24.88
C GLU A 34 5.96 -9.65 26.35
N PRO A 35 4.92 -9.98 27.13
CA PRO A 35 3.75 -10.80 26.77
C PRO A 35 2.77 -10.06 25.87
N PHE A 36 2.26 -10.72 24.82
CA PHE A 36 1.37 -10.05 23.87
C PHE A 36 0.11 -9.47 24.53
N PRO A 37 -0.23 -8.19 24.26
CA PRO A 37 -1.39 -7.54 24.87
C PRO A 37 -2.70 -8.13 24.34
N ASN A 38 -3.71 -8.22 25.19
CA ASN A 38 -5.04 -8.63 24.74
C ASN A 38 -5.73 -7.50 24.00
N SER A 39 -5.58 -7.49 22.67
CA SER A 39 -6.14 -6.46 21.81
C SER A 39 -7.22 -7.02 20.86
N THR A 40 -8.28 -6.24 20.65
CA THR A 40 -9.39 -6.54 19.74
C THR A 40 -9.78 -5.30 18.94
N ILE A 41 -10.61 -5.44 17.91
CA ILE A 41 -11.12 -4.30 17.13
C ILE A 41 -12.61 -4.09 17.41
N LEU A 42 -13.01 -2.83 17.48
CA LEU A 42 -14.40 -2.39 17.51
C LEU A 42 -14.72 -1.60 16.24
N ILE A 43 -15.82 -1.95 15.58
CA ILE A 43 -16.32 -1.27 14.40
C ILE A 43 -17.64 -0.60 14.74
N THR A 44 -17.78 0.65 14.33
CA THR A 44 -18.97 1.46 14.60
C THR A 44 -19.56 2.02 13.31
N SER A 45 -20.87 2.24 13.31
CA SER A 45 -21.60 2.87 12.21
C SER A 45 -22.52 3.96 12.74
N GLY A 46 -22.63 5.08 12.01
CA GLY A 46 -23.52 6.19 12.35
C GLY A 46 -23.18 6.94 13.65
N GLN A 47 -21.96 6.81 14.17
CA GLN A 47 -21.53 7.52 15.38
C GLN A 47 -21.38 9.04 15.11
N PRO A 48 -21.90 9.92 16.00
CA PRO A 48 -21.70 11.36 15.87
C PRO A 48 -20.21 11.74 15.87
N THR A 49 -19.79 12.61 14.94
CA THR A 49 -18.38 13.00 14.76
C THR A 49 -17.77 13.61 16.02
N GLY A 50 -18.52 14.40 16.78
CA GLY A 50 -18.09 14.98 18.06
C GLY A 50 -17.85 13.96 19.18
N LEU A 51 -18.33 12.72 19.02
CA LEU A 51 -18.17 11.63 19.98
C LEU A 51 -17.22 10.53 19.49
N SER A 52 -16.53 10.75 18.36
CA SER A 52 -15.61 9.76 17.76
C SER A 52 -14.44 9.37 18.66
N TRP A 53 -14.14 10.14 19.70
CA TRP A 53 -13.05 9.85 20.65
C TRP A 53 -13.55 9.21 21.96
N SER A 54 -14.84 8.83 22.03
CA SER A 54 -15.44 8.25 23.23
C SER A 54 -15.65 6.75 23.07
N LEU A 55 -14.99 5.94 23.92
CA LEU A 55 -15.22 4.50 23.96
C LEU A 55 -16.69 4.17 24.29
N CYS A 56 -17.36 4.96 25.13
CA CYS A 56 -18.78 4.75 25.45
C CYS A 56 -19.65 4.91 24.20
N ALA A 57 -19.45 5.99 23.44
CA ALA A 57 -20.16 6.19 22.18
C ALA A 57 -19.82 5.10 21.16
N ALA A 58 -18.56 4.67 21.09
CA ALA A 58 -18.16 3.60 20.19
C ALA A 58 -18.86 2.27 20.53
N LYS A 59 -19.00 1.93 21.82
CA LYS A 59 -19.73 0.73 22.26
C LYS A 59 -21.24 0.82 21.95
N LEU A 60 -21.85 1.99 22.10
CA LEU A 60 -23.28 2.18 21.79
C LEU A 60 -23.59 2.10 20.29
N HIS A 61 -22.63 2.50 19.45
CA HIS A 61 -22.75 2.47 18.00
C HIS A 61 -22.03 1.28 17.35
N SER A 62 -21.69 0.25 18.14
CA SER A 62 -21.00 -0.94 17.63
C SER A 62 -21.88 -1.70 16.65
N VAL A 63 -21.31 -2.11 15.52
CA VAL A 63 -22.02 -2.92 14.53
C VAL A 63 -22.21 -4.34 15.07
N PRO A 64 -23.46 -4.83 15.22
CA PRO A 64 -23.70 -6.19 15.70
C PRO A 64 -23.34 -7.24 14.63
N GLN A 65 -23.09 -8.48 15.06
CA GLN A 65 -22.94 -9.66 14.18
C GLN A 65 -21.74 -9.65 13.21
N LEU A 66 -20.71 -8.85 13.50
CA LEU A 66 -19.45 -8.93 12.78
C LEU A 66 -18.66 -10.19 13.17
N SER A 67 -17.97 -10.77 12.18
CA SER A 67 -16.98 -11.82 12.43
C SER A 67 -15.60 -11.19 12.48
N ILE A 68 -14.91 -11.29 13.61
CA ILE A 68 -13.57 -10.75 13.82
C ILE A 68 -12.62 -11.93 14.03
N ASN A 69 -11.74 -12.16 13.05
CA ASN A 69 -10.69 -13.16 13.14
C ASN A 69 -9.34 -12.48 13.40
N ARG A 70 -8.70 -12.81 14.52
CA ARG A 70 -7.39 -12.29 14.92
C ARG A 70 -6.33 -13.35 14.70
N THR A 71 -5.35 -13.06 13.85
CA THR A 71 -4.17 -13.90 13.61
C THR A 71 -2.89 -13.13 13.92
N ILE A 72 -1.76 -13.82 13.92
CA ILE A 72 -0.43 -13.23 14.09
C ILE A 72 0.29 -13.27 12.74
N THR A 73 1.00 -12.20 12.42
CA THR A 73 1.80 -12.08 11.19
C THR A 73 3.10 -11.34 11.45
N THR A 74 4.06 -11.48 10.54
CA THR A 74 5.30 -10.69 10.51
C THR A 74 5.29 -9.68 9.36
N ARG A 75 4.15 -9.48 8.68
CA ARG A 75 3.99 -8.48 7.61
C ARG A 75 4.34 -7.08 8.11
N GLY A 76 4.99 -6.30 7.26
CA GLY A 76 5.38 -4.93 7.51
C GLY A 76 6.88 -4.71 7.36
N PRO A 77 7.35 -3.48 7.61
CA PRO A 77 8.72 -3.07 7.27
C PRO A 77 9.81 -3.68 8.16
N THR A 78 9.45 -4.14 9.36
CA THR A 78 10.41 -4.53 10.40
C THR A 78 10.42 -6.02 10.73
N ASN A 79 9.71 -6.86 9.96
CA ASN A 79 9.48 -8.30 10.27
C ASN A 79 9.01 -8.58 11.71
N ALA A 80 8.57 -7.56 12.42
CA ALA A 80 8.12 -7.66 13.79
C ALA A 80 6.77 -8.37 13.87
N THR A 81 6.57 -9.14 14.92
CA THR A 81 5.31 -9.82 15.20
C THR A 81 4.20 -8.80 15.43
N ARG A 82 3.08 -8.96 14.72
CA ARG A 82 1.92 -8.07 14.75
C ARG A 82 0.64 -8.87 14.77
N TYR A 83 -0.43 -8.28 15.31
CA TYR A 83 -1.76 -8.80 15.09
C TYR A 83 -2.28 -8.38 13.72
N GLN A 84 -2.93 -9.33 13.07
CA GLN A 84 -3.74 -9.13 11.88
C GLN A 84 -5.20 -9.36 12.25
N PHE A 85 -6.08 -8.43 11.89
CA PHE A 85 -7.50 -8.55 12.15
C PHE A 85 -8.26 -8.54 10.83
N LEU A 86 -8.86 -9.69 10.49
CA LEU A 86 -9.84 -9.78 9.42
C LEU A 86 -11.23 -9.58 10.01
N ILE A 87 -11.93 -8.57 9.51
CA ILE A 87 -13.33 -8.31 9.84
C ILE A 87 -14.16 -8.71 8.63
N SER A 88 -15.23 -9.47 8.85
CA SER A 88 -16.16 -9.90 7.81
C SER A 88 -17.61 -9.63 8.23
N ASN A 89 -18.53 -9.77 7.29
CA ASN A 89 -19.96 -9.42 7.39
C ASN A 89 -20.23 -7.90 7.45
N LEU A 90 -19.36 -7.09 6.86
CA LEU A 90 -19.66 -5.68 6.61
C LEU A 90 -20.62 -5.56 5.42
N THR A 91 -21.47 -4.52 5.42
CA THR A 91 -22.32 -4.21 4.26
C THR A 91 -21.51 -3.54 3.16
N ASP A 92 -21.94 -3.69 1.91
CA ASP A 92 -21.29 -3.09 0.76
C ASP A 92 -21.50 -1.58 0.65
N ASN A 93 -20.52 -0.88 0.06
CA ASN A 93 -20.52 0.58 -0.11
C ASN A 93 -20.89 1.38 1.15
N ALA A 94 -20.51 0.89 2.33
CA ALA A 94 -20.85 1.49 3.61
C ALA A 94 -19.62 2.05 4.31
N SER A 95 -19.84 3.11 5.09
CA SER A 95 -18.78 3.78 5.84
C SER A 95 -18.87 3.42 7.32
N TYR A 96 -17.73 3.12 7.92
CA TYR A 96 -17.59 2.74 9.32
C TYR A 96 -16.41 3.46 9.96
N GLN A 97 -16.30 3.36 11.28
CA GLN A 97 -15.12 3.73 12.04
C GLN A 97 -14.55 2.50 12.73
N ALA A 98 -13.22 2.35 12.71
CA ALA A 98 -12.51 1.28 13.38
C ALA A 98 -11.66 1.79 14.54
N TYR A 99 -11.66 1.04 15.64
CA TYR A 99 -10.88 1.32 16.84
C TYR A 99 -10.15 0.06 17.29
N LEU A 100 -8.87 0.17 17.64
CA LEU A 100 -8.18 -0.85 18.42
C LEU A 100 -8.56 -0.68 19.89
N LEU A 101 -9.06 -1.75 20.50
CA LEU A 101 -9.27 -1.84 21.94
C LEU A 101 -8.12 -2.64 22.52
N GLN A 102 -7.48 -2.07 23.53
CA GLN A 102 -6.47 -2.77 24.31
C GLN A 102 -6.73 -2.53 25.79
N GLU A 103 -6.76 -3.62 26.54
CA GLU A 103 -6.95 -3.61 27.99
C GLU A 103 -5.60 -3.65 28.70
N ASN A 104 -5.41 -2.74 29.66
CA ASN A 104 -4.23 -2.71 30.52
C ASN A 104 -4.70 -2.53 31.98
N ASN A 105 -4.34 -3.47 32.86
CA ASN A 105 -4.73 -3.47 34.28
C ASN A 105 -6.24 -3.25 34.53
N GLY A 106 -7.11 -3.87 33.74
CA GLY A 106 -8.56 -3.74 33.86
C GLY A 106 -9.17 -2.47 33.25
N VAL A 107 -8.34 -1.60 32.66
CA VAL A 107 -8.78 -0.38 31.98
C VAL A 107 -8.66 -0.57 30.47
N ALA A 108 -9.80 -0.61 29.79
CA ALA A 108 -9.84 -0.62 28.32
C ALA A 108 -9.58 0.78 27.76
N GLY A 109 -8.58 0.89 26.88
CA GLY A 109 -8.31 2.07 26.06
C GLY A 109 -8.68 1.85 24.60
N ILE A 110 -8.82 2.95 23.85
CA ILE A 110 -9.07 2.92 22.41
C ILE A 110 -8.01 3.68 21.63
N SER A 111 -7.70 3.22 20.42
CA SER A 111 -6.94 4.02 19.45
C SER A 111 -7.77 5.17 18.88
N MET A 112 -7.11 6.04 18.13
CA MET A 112 -7.82 6.97 17.25
C MET A 112 -8.73 6.22 16.24
N PRO A 113 -9.88 6.81 15.88
CA PRO A 113 -10.77 6.26 14.87
C PRO A 113 -10.10 6.24 13.52
N ILE A 114 -10.21 5.11 12.82
CA ILE A 114 -9.86 5.00 11.40
C ILE A 114 -11.14 4.93 10.58
N PRO A 115 -11.41 5.90 9.70
CA PRO A 115 -12.53 5.82 8.78
C PRO A 115 -12.26 4.72 7.76
N ILE A 116 -13.22 3.84 7.59
CA ILE A 116 -13.16 2.78 6.58
C ILE A 116 -14.39 2.86 5.70
N LYS A 117 -14.22 2.50 4.42
CA LYS A 117 -15.32 2.36 3.47
C LYS A 117 -15.19 1.03 2.75
N THR A 118 -16.23 0.21 2.80
CA THR A 118 -16.28 -1.02 2.00
C THR A 118 -16.47 -0.70 0.53
N LYS A 119 -15.91 -1.57 -0.32
CA LYS A 119 -16.02 -1.42 -1.76
C LYS A 119 -17.47 -1.67 -2.22
N ALA A 120 -17.91 -0.97 -3.25
CA ALA A 120 -19.17 -1.19 -3.95
C ALA A 120 -19.04 -2.33 -4.98
N SER A 121 -17.89 -2.42 -5.65
CA SER A 121 -17.64 -3.44 -6.66
C SER A 121 -17.35 -4.81 -6.03
N ALA A 122 -17.94 -5.86 -6.61
CA ALA A 122 -17.61 -7.25 -6.27
C ALA A 122 -16.34 -7.76 -6.97
N VAL A 123 -15.75 -6.97 -7.87
CA VAL A 123 -14.54 -7.36 -8.63
C VAL A 123 -13.30 -7.34 -7.74
N CYS A 124 -13.23 -6.44 -6.76
CA CYS A 124 -12.10 -6.35 -5.85
C CYS A 124 -12.30 -7.30 -4.66
N GLN A 125 -11.48 -8.35 -4.54
CA GLN A 125 -11.54 -9.34 -3.47
C GLN A 125 -10.27 -9.29 -2.61
N LEU A 126 -10.42 -9.19 -1.29
CA LEU A 126 -9.30 -9.10 -0.34
C LEU A 126 -8.54 -10.43 -0.25
N ILE A 127 -7.22 -10.38 -0.47
CA ILE A 127 -6.29 -11.50 -0.27
C ILE A 127 -5.17 -11.11 0.71
N TYR A 128 -4.65 -12.10 1.42
CA TYR A 128 -3.60 -11.93 2.44
C TYR A 128 -2.97 -13.29 2.78
N ASP A 129 -1.88 -13.29 3.56
CA ASP A 129 -1.12 -14.47 3.99
C ASP A 129 -0.56 -15.33 2.82
N LEU A 130 -0.05 -14.65 1.79
CA LEU A 130 0.63 -15.28 0.66
C LEU A 130 2.04 -15.77 1.08
N PRO A 131 2.38 -17.06 0.87
CA PRO A 131 3.69 -17.60 1.25
C PRO A 131 4.89 -16.89 0.59
N PHE A 132 4.83 -16.67 -0.73
CA PHE A 132 5.89 -15.97 -1.45
C PHE A 132 5.71 -14.46 -1.26
N CYS A 133 4.69 -13.82 -1.81
CA CYS A 133 4.42 -12.38 -1.69
C CYS A 133 3.85 -11.97 -0.32
N ASN A 134 4.60 -12.25 0.76
CA ASN A 134 4.22 -12.10 2.16
C ASN A 134 3.86 -10.67 2.62
N GLN A 135 4.12 -9.64 1.81
CA GLN A 135 3.69 -8.26 2.07
C GLN A 135 2.32 -7.91 1.47
N VAL A 136 1.73 -8.80 0.67
CA VAL A 136 0.41 -8.60 0.04
C VAL A 136 -0.69 -8.81 1.07
N ALA A 137 -1.57 -7.81 1.17
CA ALA A 137 -2.67 -7.77 2.13
C ALA A 137 -3.77 -6.79 1.67
N TYR A 138 -4.13 -6.84 0.38
CA TYR A 138 -5.05 -5.89 -0.22
C TYR A 138 -5.99 -6.57 -1.22
N SER A 139 -7.00 -5.86 -1.68
CA SER A 139 -7.92 -6.40 -2.68
C SER A 139 -7.29 -6.45 -4.05
N VAL A 140 -7.54 -7.53 -4.76
CA VAL A 140 -7.08 -7.78 -6.14
C VAL A 140 -8.28 -8.01 -7.05
N PRO A 141 -8.16 -7.82 -8.37
CA PRO A 141 -9.26 -8.15 -9.27
C PRO A 141 -9.52 -9.65 -9.26
N SER A 142 -10.80 -10.00 -9.23
CA SER A 142 -11.28 -11.37 -9.14
C SER A 142 -12.57 -11.53 -9.92
N ASN A 143 -12.91 -12.79 -10.18
CA ASN A 143 -14.26 -13.19 -10.51
C ASN A 143 -14.86 -13.82 -9.25
N SER A 144 -16.09 -13.43 -8.90
CA SER A 144 -16.81 -13.83 -7.69
C SER A 144 -16.96 -15.35 -7.50
N ALA A 145 -16.63 -16.15 -8.51
CA ALA A 145 -16.61 -17.61 -8.45
C ALA A 145 -15.39 -18.21 -7.71
N VAL A 146 -14.31 -17.45 -7.50
CA VAL A 146 -13.04 -17.96 -6.93
C VAL A 146 -12.96 -17.64 -5.43
N SER A 147 -12.59 -18.64 -4.62
CA SER A 147 -12.37 -18.42 -3.19
C SER A 147 -11.15 -17.52 -2.95
N ARG A 148 -11.12 -16.76 -1.84
CA ARG A 148 -9.99 -15.85 -1.57
C ARG A 148 -8.64 -16.58 -1.44
N TRP A 149 -8.67 -17.83 -1.00
CA TRP A 149 -7.48 -18.64 -0.77
C TRP A 149 -6.93 -19.17 -2.09
N ASP A 150 -7.80 -19.65 -2.98
CA ASP A 150 -7.42 -20.07 -4.33
C ASP A 150 -6.94 -18.88 -5.16
N LEU A 151 -7.57 -17.71 -4.99
CA LEU A 151 -7.16 -16.45 -5.61
C LEU A 151 -5.76 -16.04 -5.15
N ALA A 152 -5.52 -16.05 -3.83
CA ALA A 152 -4.21 -15.76 -3.26
C ALA A 152 -3.14 -16.72 -3.81
N ALA A 153 -3.41 -18.02 -3.83
CA ALA A 153 -2.49 -19.03 -4.35
C ALA A 153 -2.17 -18.84 -5.83
N GLN A 154 -3.15 -18.49 -6.66
CA GLN A 154 -2.93 -18.21 -8.09
C GLN A 154 -2.02 -16.99 -8.29
N TYR A 155 -2.30 -15.87 -7.61
CA TYR A 155 -1.45 -14.68 -7.66
C TYR A 155 -0.03 -14.97 -7.18
N ASP A 156 0.10 -15.70 -6.08
CA ASP A 156 1.39 -16.02 -5.47
C ASP A 156 2.24 -16.90 -6.37
N THR A 157 1.63 -17.93 -6.97
CA THR A 157 2.29 -18.85 -7.92
C THR A 157 2.80 -18.09 -9.15
N GLN A 158 2.01 -17.16 -9.68
CA GLN A 158 2.42 -16.35 -10.84
C GLN A 158 3.59 -15.43 -10.50
N ALA A 159 3.57 -14.80 -9.32
CA ALA A 159 4.68 -13.96 -8.87
C ALA A 159 5.95 -14.77 -8.63
N GLN A 160 5.84 -15.97 -8.04
CA GLN A 160 6.98 -16.85 -7.81
C GLN A 160 7.62 -17.32 -9.13
N ALA A 161 6.81 -17.78 -10.10
CA ALA A 161 7.32 -18.23 -11.39
C ALA A 161 8.06 -17.11 -12.17
N LEU A 162 7.63 -15.86 -12.02
CA LEU A 162 8.33 -14.69 -12.60
C LEU A 162 9.61 -14.32 -11.85
N PHE A 163 9.73 -14.72 -10.58
CA PHE A 163 10.90 -14.46 -9.76
C PHE A 163 12.03 -15.47 -10.00
N ASP A 164 11.71 -16.74 -10.29
CA ASP A 164 12.69 -17.82 -10.40
C ASP A 164 13.86 -17.51 -11.37
N PRO A 165 13.66 -16.92 -12.57
CA PRO A 165 14.78 -16.57 -13.46
C PRO A 165 15.70 -15.49 -12.88
N PHE A 166 15.14 -14.55 -12.12
CA PHE A 166 15.93 -13.54 -11.41
C PHE A 166 16.75 -14.18 -10.29
N ASP A 167 16.18 -15.12 -9.55
CA ASP A 167 16.90 -15.84 -8.49
C ASP A 167 18.10 -16.62 -9.04
N VAL A 168 17.92 -17.29 -10.17
CA VAL A 168 19.00 -17.97 -10.90
C VAL A 168 20.06 -16.98 -11.41
N SER A 169 19.67 -15.79 -11.83
CA SER A 169 20.61 -14.76 -12.31
C SER A 169 21.44 -14.16 -11.16
N LEU A 170 20.80 -13.86 -10.03
CA LEU A 170 21.48 -13.26 -8.88
C LEU A 170 22.38 -14.28 -8.17
N SER A 171 21.98 -15.55 -8.10
CA SER A 171 22.79 -16.62 -7.47
C SER A 171 24.10 -16.93 -8.20
N GLN A 172 24.23 -16.56 -9.47
CA GLN A 172 25.50 -16.65 -10.20
C GLN A 172 26.54 -15.62 -9.72
N PHE A 173 26.09 -14.56 -9.06
CA PHE A 173 26.97 -13.59 -8.42
C PHE A 173 27.39 -14.09 -7.05
N ASN A 174 28.69 -14.03 -6.77
CA ASN A 174 29.21 -14.48 -5.47
C ASN A 174 28.91 -13.43 -4.39
N CYS A 175 27.70 -13.52 -3.82
CA CYS A 175 27.17 -12.64 -2.78
C CYS A 175 27.99 -12.62 -1.48
N GLU A 176 28.75 -13.68 -1.22
CA GLU A 176 29.56 -13.83 0.01
C GLU A 176 30.91 -13.12 -0.09
N SER A 177 31.53 -13.13 -1.28
CA SER A 177 32.87 -12.55 -1.47
C SER A 177 32.87 -11.21 -2.21
N THR A 178 31.79 -10.86 -2.90
CA THR A 178 31.78 -9.72 -3.84
C THR A 178 30.91 -8.60 -3.31
N GLN A 179 31.57 -7.53 -2.88
CA GLN A 179 30.90 -6.33 -2.42
C GLN A 179 30.63 -5.39 -3.61
N TYR A 180 29.36 -5.24 -3.98
CA TYR A 180 28.91 -4.24 -4.98
C TYR A 180 28.38 -2.95 -4.33
N SER A 181 28.17 -2.95 -3.01
CA SER A 181 27.69 -1.80 -2.26
C SER A 181 28.25 -1.78 -0.84
N LEU A 182 28.43 -0.57 -0.28
CA LEU A 182 28.87 -0.39 1.11
C LEU A 182 27.75 -0.63 2.13
N VAL A 183 26.49 -0.60 1.69
CA VAL A 183 25.31 -0.58 2.58
C VAL A 183 24.21 -1.55 2.17
N ARG A 184 24.38 -2.28 1.05
CA ARG A 184 23.42 -3.26 0.53
C ARG A 184 24.12 -4.56 0.18
N ASN A 185 23.40 -5.66 0.32
CA ASN A 185 23.86 -6.99 -0.03
C ASN A 185 22.80 -7.76 -0.82
N CYS A 186 23.10 -8.98 -1.26
CA CYS A 186 22.16 -9.77 -2.05
C CYS A 186 20.82 -10.01 -1.33
N THR A 187 20.80 -10.15 -0.01
CA THR A 187 19.54 -10.28 0.75
C THR A 187 18.65 -9.06 0.58
N ASP A 188 19.23 -7.86 0.56
CA ASP A 188 18.48 -6.63 0.24
C ASP A 188 17.96 -6.63 -1.19
N CYS A 189 18.81 -7.01 -2.17
CA CYS A 189 18.39 -7.11 -3.57
C CYS A 189 17.25 -8.11 -3.76
N TYR A 190 17.36 -9.30 -3.17
CA TYR A 190 16.32 -10.33 -3.18
C TYR A 190 15.00 -9.81 -2.61
N ARG A 191 15.05 -9.18 -1.43
CA ARG A 191 13.86 -8.60 -0.78
C ARG A 191 13.23 -7.51 -1.64
N ASP A 192 14.03 -6.57 -2.13
CA ASP A 192 13.52 -5.38 -2.81
C ASP A 192 13.00 -5.73 -4.22
N TYR A 193 13.68 -6.62 -4.96
CA TYR A 193 13.19 -7.15 -6.24
C TYR A 193 11.89 -7.93 -6.07
N LYS A 194 11.83 -8.82 -5.07
CA LYS A 194 10.60 -9.56 -4.75
C LYS A 194 9.44 -8.63 -4.42
N THR A 195 9.68 -7.63 -3.57
CA THR A 195 8.66 -6.65 -3.16
C THR A 195 8.15 -5.86 -4.37
N TRP A 196 9.06 -5.40 -5.24
CA TRP A 196 8.70 -4.74 -6.50
C TRP A 196 7.93 -5.66 -7.44
N LEU A 197 8.39 -6.90 -7.65
CA LEU A 197 7.75 -7.87 -8.53
C LEU A 197 6.32 -8.19 -8.08
N CYS A 198 6.12 -8.47 -6.79
CA CYS A 198 4.79 -8.67 -6.22
C CYS A 198 3.88 -7.44 -6.45
N SER A 199 4.42 -6.22 -6.40
CA SER A 199 3.66 -4.98 -6.62
C SER A 199 3.15 -4.80 -8.06
N VAL A 200 3.91 -5.29 -9.04
CA VAL A 200 3.58 -5.16 -10.47
C VAL A 200 2.76 -6.35 -10.97
N THR A 201 3.00 -7.54 -10.42
CA THR A 201 2.30 -8.78 -10.79
C THR A 201 0.95 -8.92 -10.10
N ILE A 202 0.81 -8.43 -8.86
CA ILE A 202 -0.41 -8.54 -8.05
C ILE A 202 -1.02 -7.13 -7.91
N PRO A 203 -1.87 -6.71 -8.86
CA PRO A 203 -2.37 -5.35 -8.88
C PRO A 203 -3.35 -5.09 -7.74
N ARG A 204 -3.24 -3.93 -7.10
CA ARG A 204 -4.17 -3.50 -6.06
C ARG A 204 -5.43 -2.92 -6.70
N CYS A 205 -6.57 -3.51 -6.40
CA CYS A 205 -7.89 -3.11 -6.88
C CYS A 205 -8.52 -2.06 -5.96
N THR A 206 -9.12 -1.02 -6.54
CA THR A 206 -9.76 0.07 -5.83
C THR A 206 -11.04 0.50 -6.51
N ASP A 207 -11.95 1.13 -5.76
CA ASP A 207 -13.14 1.81 -6.29
C ASP A 207 -12.88 3.30 -6.56
N LEU A 208 -11.67 3.80 -6.27
CA LEU A 208 -11.28 5.16 -6.61
C LEU A 208 -11.13 5.25 -8.13
N THR A 209 -12.06 5.95 -8.78
CA THR A 209 -12.03 6.12 -10.23
C THR A 209 -11.22 7.36 -10.63
N SER A 210 -10.61 7.31 -11.82
CA SER A 210 -9.87 8.46 -12.39
C SER A 210 -10.77 9.69 -12.63
N SER A 211 -12.08 9.49 -12.73
CA SER A 211 -13.11 10.50 -12.95
C SER A 211 -13.33 11.46 -11.77
N ALA A 212 -12.70 11.23 -10.61
CA ALA A 212 -12.77 12.13 -9.46
C ALA A 212 -11.98 13.45 -9.66
N GLY A 213 -11.32 13.66 -10.81
CA GLY A 213 -10.47 14.83 -11.07
C GLY A 213 -9.18 14.86 -10.26
N LEU A 214 -8.88 13.74 -9.57
CA LEU A 214 -7.68 13.55 -8.77
C LEU A 214 -6.57 12.99 -9.67
N ILE A 215 -5.92 13.89 -10.39
CA ILE A 215 -4.83 13.53 -11.30
C ILE A 215 -3.49 13.75 -10.59
N GLN A 216 -2.73 12.67 -10.43
CA GLN A 216 -1.36 12.73 -9.94
C GLN A 216 -0.50 13.64 -10.84
N GLY A 217 0.22 14.58 -10.21
CA GLY A 217 1.09 15.52 -10.93
C GLY A 217 0.38 16.78 -11.45
N SER A 218 -0.90 16.99 -11.11
CA SER A 218 -1.59 18.26 -11.35
C SER A 218 -1.12 19.35 -10.38
N ASP A 219 -0.71 20.51 -10.90
CA ASP A 219 -0.23 21.65 -10.10
C ASP A 219 -1.24 22.16 -9.05
N LYS A 220 -2.53 21.83 -9.22
CA LYS A 220 -3.61 22.28 -8.34
C LYS A 220 -3.80 21.39 -7.11
N ILE A 221 -3.18 20.22 -7.06
CA ILE A 221 -3.46 19.19 -6.05
C ILE A 221 -2.15 18.70 -5.43
N LYS A 222 -2.02 18.83 -4.09
CA LYS A 222 -0.81 18.42 -3.35
C LYS A 222 -0.61 16.90 -3.29
N ALA A 223 -1.70 16.14 -3.27
CA ALA A 223 -1.69 14.69 -3.19
C ALA A 223 -2.85 14.11 -4.00
N ALA A 224 -2.57 13.17 -4.90
CA ALA A 224 -3.60 12.48 -5.67
C ALA A 224 -3.21 11.01 -5.87
N PRO A 225 -4.18 10.08 -5.92
CA PRO A 225 -3.89 8.67 -6.10
C PRO A 225 -3.55 8.40 -7.57
N ALA A 226 -2.57 7.54 -7.79
CA ALA A 226 -2.20 7.02 -9.10
C ALA A 226 -3.11 5.86 -9.43
N VAL A 227 -4.21 6.15 -10.12
CA VAL A 227 -5.18 5.15 -10.52
C VAL A 227 -5.20 4.95 -12.03
N ARG A 228 -5.41 3.70 -12.45
CA ARG A 228 -5.58 3.32 -13.85
C ARG A 228 -6.88 2.54 -14.00
N ASP A 229 -7.82 3.08 -14.76
CA ASP A 229 -9.03 2.34 -15.12
C ASP A 229 -8.67 1.24 -16.12
N VAL A 230 -9.01 0.00 -15.78
CA VAL A 230 -8.68 -1.20 -16.52
C VAL A 230 -9.95 -1.73 -17.18
N PRO A 231 -10.09 -1.62 -18.51
CA PRO A 231 -11.22 -2.21 -19.21
C PRO A 231 -11.15 -3.74 -19.17
N ILE A 232 -12.24 -4.39 -19.58
CA ILE A 232 -12.26 -5.84 -19.79
C ILE A 232 -11.13 -6.21 -20.76
N ASN A 233 -10.33 -7.23 -20.43
CA ASN A 233 -9.15 -7.66 -21.19
C ASN A 233 -8.06 -6.58 -21.34
N GLY A 234 -7.96 -5.67 -20.37
CA GLY A 234 -6.99 -4.56 -20.34
C GLY A 234 -5.90 -4.70 -19.28
N SER A 235 -5.79 -5.85 -18.62
CA SER A 235 -4.80 -6.08 -17.57
C SER A 235 -3.39 -6.02 -18.16
N ARG A 236 -2.48 -5.37 -17.43
CA ARG A 236 -1.04 -5.42 -17.77
C ARG A 236 -0.41 -6.80 -17.51
N ASN A 237 -1.10 -7.66 -16.76
CA ASN A 237 -0.75 -9.05 -16.52
C ASN A 237 -1.76 -9.93 -17.27
N PRO A 238 -1.43 -10.43 -18.49
CA PRO A 238 -2.39 -11.10 -19.38
C PRO A 238 -3.07 -12.34 -18.77
N TRP A 239 -2.40 -13.02 -17.83
CA TRP A 239 -2.94 -14.20 -17.17
C TRP A 239 -4.19 -13.88 -16.33
N ILE A 240 -4.31 -12.64 -15.82
CA ILE A 240 -5.50 -12.19 -15.08
C ILE A 240 -6.71 -12.20 -16.02
N ASP A 241 -6.54 -11.70 -17.23
CA ASP A 241 -7.61 -11.64 -18.22
C ASP A 241 -7.98 -13.03 -18.75
N SER A 242 -6.99 -13.91 -18.99
CA SER A 242 -7.26 -15.25 -19.49
C SER A 242 -7.83 -16.21 -18.45
N THR A 243 -7.45 -16.05 -17.18
CA THR A 243 -7.76 -17.02 -16.10
C THR A 243 -8.89 -16.54 -15.20
N LEU A 244 -8.80 -15.29 -14.72
CA LEU A 244 -9.77 -14.73 -13.78
C LEU A 244 -10.92 -14.03 -14.50
N GLN A 245 -10.69 -13.52 -15.72
CA GLN A 245 -11.70 -12.83 -16.54
C GLN A 245 -12.51 -11.78 -15.75
N PRO A 246 -11.84 -10.85 -15.04
CA PRO A 246 -12.56 -9.87 -14.23
C PRO A 246 -13.36 -8.91 -15.13
N SER A 247 -14.44 -8.36 -14.59
CA SER A 247 -15.08 -7.17 -15.18
C SER A 247 -14.15 -5.97 -15.08
N ALA A 248 -14.49 -4.85 -15.73
CA ALA A 248 -13.72 -3.62 -15.61
C ALA A 248 -13.51 -3.21 -14.15
N TRP A 249 -12.31 -2.76 -13.82
CA TRP A 249 -11.87 -2.43 -12.46
C TRP A 249 -10.89 -1.27 -12.48
N THR A 250 -10.58 -0.70 -11.32
CA THR A 250 -9.56 0.35 -11.22
C THR A 250 -8.37 -0.13 -10.41
N GLU A 251 -7.18 0.07 -10.96
CA GLU A 251 -5.90 -0.28 -10.36
C GLU A 251 -5.33 0.90 -9.58
N LEU A 252 -4.94 0.69 -8.32
CA LEU A 252 -4.03 1.58 -7.62
C LEU A 252 -2.59 1.19 -7.97
N LEU A 253 -1.91 2.04 -8.73
CA LEU A 253 -0.59 1.77 -9.27
C LEU A 253 0.47 1.62 -8.16
N PRO A 254 1.50 0.78 -8.36
CA PRO A 254 2.61 0.63 -7.43
C PRO A 254 3.39 1.94 -7.28
N CYS A 255 3.93 2.20 -6.09
CA CYS A 255 4.79 3.36 -5.90
C CYS A 255 6.11 3.19 -6.67
N ILE A 256 6.56 4.23 -7.38
CA ILE A 256 7.85 4.21 -8.11
C ILE A 256 9.04 3.97 -7.19
N ASP A 257 8.91 4.37 -5.92
CA ASP A 257 9.92 4.12 -4.88
C ASP A 257 10.28 2.63 -4.80
N LEU A 258 9.32 1.70 -5.01
CA LEU A 258 9.60 0.26 -5.08
C LEU A 258 10.63 -0.09 -6.14
N CYS A 259 10.51 0.53 -7.32
CA CYS A 259 11.48 0.37 -8.40
C CYS A 259 12.85 0.94 -8.02
N TYR A 260 12.88 2.14 -7.43
CA TYR A 260 14.15 2.76 -7.01
C TYR A 260 14.87 1.96 -5.92
N HIS A 261 14.14 1.27 -5.04
CA HIS A 261 14.74 0.34 -4.06
C HIS A 261 15.42 -0.83 -4.75
N VAL A 262 14.88 -1.38 -5.84
CA VAL A 262 15.59 -2.41 -6.64
C VAL A 262 16.90 -1.84 -7.19
N VAL A 263 16.88 -0.66 -7.81
CA VAL A 263 18.08 -0.02 -8.37
C VAL A 263 19.16 0.22 -7.30
N GLN A 264 18.76 0.60 -6.09
CA GLN A 264 19.68 0.86 -4.98
C GLN A 264 20.25 -0.41 -4.36
N SER A 265 19.42 -1.45 -4.27
CA SER A 265 19.77 -2.67 -3.56
C SER A 265 20.44 -3.72 -4.41
N CYS A 266 20.29 -3.66 -5.74
CA CYS A 266 20.79 -4.69 -6.62
C CYS A 266 22.11 -4.33 -7.33
N PRO A 267 22.91 -5.34 -7.72
CA PRO A 267 24.16 -5.11 -8.45
C PRO A 267 23.94 -4.39 -9.80
N PRO A 268 24.82 -3.46 -10.21
CA PRO A 268 24.68 -2.72 -11.47
C PRO A 268 24.68 -3.59 -12.74
N TYR A 269 25.27 -4.79 -12.72
CA TYR A 269 25.32 -5.67 -13.89
C TYR A 269 23.94 -6.19 -14.31
N LEU A 270 22.94 -6.15 -13.43
CA LEU A 270 21.56 -6.51 -13.78
C LEU A 270 20.89 -5.48 -14.70
N GLN A 271 21.49 -4.29 -14.87
CA GLN A 271 20.99 -3.23 -15.75
C GLN A 271 19.51 -2.90 -15.51
N PHE A 272 19.09 -2.95 -14.25
CA PHE A 272 17.73 -2.63 -13.86
C PHE A 272 17.57 -1.10 -13.80
N PHE A 273 16.60 -0.55 -14.53
CA PHE A 273 16.33 0.88 -14.57
C PHE A 273 14.84 1.16 -14.38
N CYS A 274 14.54 2.22 -13.64
CA CYS A 274 13.18 2.71 -13.49
C CYS A 274 12.78 3.59 -14.67
N PRO A 275 11.52 3.51 -15.12
CA PRO A 275 11.03 4.38 -16.17
C PRO A 275 11.10 5.84 -15.74
N VAL A 276 11.19 6.73 -16.72
CA VAL A 276 11.23 8.18 -16.54
C VAL A 276 10.16 8.85 -17.41
N GLY A 277 9.81 10.09 -17.07
CA GLY A 277 8.84 10.88 -17.82
C GLY A 277 7.44 10.25 -17.85
N ASP A 278 6.79 10.31 -19.00
CA ASP A 278 5.37 9.96 -19.14
C ASP A 278 5.14 8.45 -18.87
N LEU A 279 6.10 7.59 -19.23
CA LEU A 279 6.04 6.15 -18.94
C LEU A 279 5.99 5.84 -17.44
N ALA A 280 6.70 6.61 -16.62
CA ALA A 280 6.64 6.44 -15.17
C ALA A 280 5.24 6.75 -14.64
N SER A 281 4.61 7.83 -15.14
CA SER A 281 3.31 8.29 -14.67
C SER A 281 2.13 7.38 -15.03
N VAL A 282 2.27 6.53 -16.04
CA VAL A 282 1.23 5.56 -16.46
C VAL A 282 1.39 4.18 -15.83
N GLN A 283 2.55 3.88 -15.26
CA GLN A 283 2.86 2.56 -14.65
C GLN A 283 3.00 2.62 -13.13
N TYR A 284 3.34 3.79 -12.58
CA TYR A 284 3.66 3.99 -11.18
C TYR A 284 3.00 5.26 -10.60
N GLY A 285 2.80 5.20 -9.30
CA GLY A 285 2.44 6.35 -8.47
C GLY A 285 3.60 6.90 -7.66
N TYR A 286 3.40 8.10 -7.12
CA TYR A 286 4.29 8.77 -6.20
C TYR A 286 3.61 8.82 -4.83
N TRP A 287 4.36 8.51 -3.78
CA TRP A 287 3.83 8.58 -2.43
C TRP A 287 3.66 10.04 -2.01
N GLN A 288 2.41 10.42 -1.72
CA GLN A 288 2.07 11.78 -1.35
C GLN A 288 1.12 11.75 -0.15
N THR A 289 1.32 12.68 0.78
CA THR A 289 0.46 12.84 1.95
C THR A 289 -0.14 14.23 1.96
N GLY A 290 -1.41 14.33 2.35
CA GLY A 290 -2.10 15.60 2.45
C GLY A 290 -3.55 15.49 1.99
N ASN A 291 -4.19 16.65 1.88
CA ASN A 291 -5.59 16.72 1.51
C ASN A 291 -5.72 17.25 0.07
N ALA A 292 -6.69 16.71 -0.65
CA ALA A 292 -7.11 17.21 -1.95
C ALA A 292 -8.60 17.51 -1.91
N THR A 293 -9.00 18.70 -2.32
CA THR A 293 -10.41 19.06 -2.45
C THR A 293 -10.76 19.19 -3.92
N VAL A 294 -11.66 18.33 -4.39
CA VAL A 294 -12.18 18.36 -5.76
C VAL A 294 -13.69 18.35 -5.72
N ASN A 295 -14.34 19.25 -6.46
CA ASN A 295 -15.80 19.37 -6.53
C ASN A 295 -16.48 19.42 -5.14
N GLY A 296 -15.88 20.13 -4.18
CA GLY A 296 -16.40 20.25 -2.81
C GLY A 296 -16.17 19.03 -1.91
N THR A 297 -15.62 17.93 -2.43
CA THR A 297 -15.27 16.74 -1.64
C THR A 297 -13.79 16.79 -1.27
N THR A 298 -13.48 16.63 0.03
CA THR A 298 -12.10 16.58 0.51
C THR A 298 -11.67 15.15 0.74
N TYR A 299 -10.64 14.73 0.03
CA TYR A 299 -9.96 13.45 0.18
C TYR A 299 -8.71 13.66 1.03
N GLN A 300 -8.50 12.75 1.99
CA GLN A 300 -7.28 12.73 2.80
C GLN A 300 -6.42 11.56 2.37
N PHE A 301 -5.17 11.84 2.01
CA PHE A 301 -4.17 10.84 1.66
C PHE A 301 -3.13 10.70 2.76
N ASN A 302 -2.99 9.48 3.26
CA ASN A 302 -2.14 9.12 4.39
C ASN A 302 -1.84 7.61 4.35
N LEU A 303 -1.34 7.05 5.45
CA LEU A 303 -1.02 5.62 5.55
C LEU A 303 -2.21 4.68 5.25
N ASN A 304 -3.41 5.05 5.71
CA ASN A 304 -4.64 4.27 5.54
C ASN A 304 -5.31 4.53 4.18
N ASN A 305 -5.06 5.71 3.59
CA ASN A 305 -5.57 6.13 2.27
C ASN A 305 -4.38 6.46 1.34
N PRO A 306 -3.70 5.44 0.81
CA PRO A 306 -2.45 5.64 0.08
C PRO A 306 -2.68 6.20 -1.33
N THR A 307 -1.72 6.99 -1.83
CA THR A 307 -1.74 7.46 -3.24
C THR A 307 -1.18 6.44 -4.23
N CYS A 308 -0.48 5.42 -3.75
CA CYS A 308 0.06 4.33 -4.57
C CYS A 308 0.27 3.08 -3.71
N ASN A 309 0.36 1.91 -4.33
CA ASN A 309 0.62 0.66 -3.62
C ASN A 309 2.10 0.57 -3.19
N ARG A 310 2.36 0.69 -1.89
CA ARG A 310 3.71 0.68 -1.30
C ARG A 310 4.22 -0.69 -0.83
N MET A 311 3.42 -1.76 -0.91
CA MET A 311 3.82 -3.13 -0.56
C MET A 311 4.55 -3.28 0.79
N GLY A 312 4.02 -2.71 1.86
CA GLY A 312 4.62 -2.86 3.20
C GLY A 312 5.89 -2.03 3.45
N LEU A 313 6.46 -1.33 2.46
CA LEU A 313 7.61 -0.44 2.64
C LEU A 313 7.34 0.62 3.71
N ASP A 314 8.34 0.92 4.54
CA ASP A 314 8.27 2.02 5.52
C ASP A 314 8.03 3.34 4.79
N ILE A 315 7.07 4.13 5.27
CA ILE A 315 6.77 5.46 4.74
C ILE A 315 7.99 6.40 4.73
N LYS A 316 8.95 6.20 5.63
CA LYS A 316 10.21 6.95 5.68
C LYS A 316 11.11 6.68 4.47
N LEU A 317 10.90 5.55 3.79
CA LEU A 317 11.64 5.13 2.60
C LEU A 317 10.91 5.51 1.30
N LEU A 318 9.75 6.17 1.39
CA LEU A 318 8.93 6.61 0.26
C LEU A 318 9.17 8.09 -0.10
N THR A 319 10.40 8.57 0.13
CA THR A 319 10.76 9.99 0.00
C THR A 319 11.46 10.33 -1.32
N LEU A 320 11.80 9.33 -2.13
CA LEU A 320 12.54 9.52 -3.39
C LEU A 320 11.67 10.26 -4.43
N SER A 321 10.35 10.26 -4.22
CA SER A 321 9.35 10.87 -5.08
C SER A 321 8.96 12.32 -4.75
N SER A 322 9.39 12.90 -3.62
CA SER A 322 8.96 14.25 -3.21
C SER A 322 9.68 15.41 -3.96
N GLN A 323 10.77 15.11 -4.69
CA GLN A 323 11.61 16.12 -5.34
C GLN A 323 11.62 16.02 -6.89
N GLY A 324 11.07 14.96 -7.49
CA GLY A 324 11.14 14.72 -8.94
C GLY A 324 10.41 15.76 -9.80
N HIS A 325 9.33 16.36 -9.29
CA HIS A 325 8.60 17.42 -10.00
C HIS A 325 9.34 18.76 -10.05
N LYS A 326 10.26 19.02 -9.11
CA LYS A 326 11.02 20.30 -9.09
C LYS A 326 12.24 20.31 -10.01
N LEU A 327 12.70 19.14 -10.47
CA LEU A 327 13.86 19.06 -11.36
C LEU A 327 13.53 19.33 -12.84
N ARG A 328 12.24 19.44 -13.21
CA ARG A 328 11.84 19.80 -14.58
C ARG A 328 11.93 21.30 -14.90
N THR A 329 12.17 22.20 -13.93
CA THR A 329 12.29 23.64 -14.16
C THR A 329 13.73 24.19 -14.12
N PHE A 330 14.73 23.36 -13.83
CA PHE A 330 16.14 23.69 -14.08
C PHE A 330 16.61 23.05 -15.39
N SER A 331 15.87 23.31 -16.47
CA SER A 331 16.49 23.22 -17.80
C SER A 331 17.54 24.32 -17.86
N CYS A 332 18.81 23.94 -17.86
CA CYS A 332 19.97 24.79 -18.10
C CYS A 332 19.82 25.52 -19.46
N SER A 333 19.09 26.62 -19.48
CA SER A 333 19.08 27.58 -20.59
C SER A 333 20.19 28.64 -20.44
N PHE A 334 21.25 28.33 -19.67
CA PHE A 334 22.32 29.27 -19.32
C PHE A 334 23.74 28.69 -19.52
N CYS A 335 23.96 27.87 -20.55
CA CYS A 335 25.32 27.40 -20.88
C CYS A 335 25.76 27.51 -22.35
N ILE A 336 25.02 28.16 -23.25
CA ILE A 336 25.42 28.25 -24.68
C ILE A 336 25.83 29.68 -25.12
N VAL A 337 25.76 30.69 -24.26
CA VAL A 337 26.11 32.08 -24.67
C VAL A 337 27.56 32.48 -24.33
N PHE A 338 28.30 31.70 -23.55
CA PHE A 338 29.65 32.11 -23.08
C PHE A 338 30.84 31.47 -23.81
N PHE A 339 30.61 30.63 -24.83
CA PHE A 339 31.70 29.93 -25.56
C PHE A 339 31.98 30.49 -26.96
N MET A 340 31.54 31.72 -27.26
CA MET A 340 31.81 32.40 -28.53
C MET A 340 32.44 33.81 -28.37
N ILE A 341 33.17 34.05 -27.27
CA ILE A 341 34.00 35.25 -27.11
C ILE A 341 35.36 34.86 -26.50
N PHE A 342 36.04 33.87 -27.07
CA PHE A 342 37.47 33.60 -26.79
C PHE A 342 38.16 32.85 -27.95
N ILE A 343 37.77 33.17 -29.18
CA ILE A 343 38.55 32.85 -30.40
C ILE A 343 38.59 34.13 -31.22
N LEU A 344 39.43 35.08 -30.78
CA LEU A 344 39.98 36.20 -31.55
C LEU A 344 40.80 37.07 -30.57
N LEU A 345 42.00 36.58 -30.26
CA LEU A 345 43.17 37.35 -29.85
C LEU A 345 44.42 36.49 -30.01
#